data_AF-A0A0W1LCD2-F1
#
_entry.id   AF-A0A0W1LCD2-F1
#
_cell.length_a   1.000
_cell.length_b   1.000
_cell.length_c   1.000
_cell.angle_alpha   90.00
_cell.angle_beta   90.00
_cell.angle_gamma   90.00
#
_symmetry.space_group_name_H-M   'P 1'
#
loop_
_entity.id
_entity.type
_entity.pdbx_description
1 polymer ?
#
loop_
_entity_poly.entity_id
_entity_poly.type
_entity_poly.pdbx_seq_one_letter_code
_entity_poly.pdbx_strand_id
1 'polypeptide(L)'
;MSDDLMLSPDVSFYIGALVQWGFLMAFLYSFVSSINKPDKKGVWLSLVMTVSYLSSLFIDIQTIRYLDFFYFDMATIFALVVLNLIIKERLIFAYLLAGLSVNAILFLGMHLDTVVYNNYEPWLFTIVYSWLVNFNDFAMVAVFFIKKDFLGLVKAKSYIYKKLSRSV
;
A
#
# COMPACT_ATOMS: atom_id res chain seq x y z
N MET A 1 14.34 -25.03 3.39
CA MET A 1 14.89 -23.92 4.22
C MET A 1 14.38 -22.56 3.73
N SER A 2 14.26 -22.32 2.43
CA SER A 2 13.49 -21.17 1.88
C SER A 2 11.97 -21.35 2.06
N ASP A 3 11.46 -22.58 1.90
CA ASP A 3 10.01 -22.87 2.00
C ASP A 3 9.42 -22.58 3.39
N ASP A 4 10.19 -22.77 4.46
CA ASP A 4 9.74 -22.49 5.84
C ASP A 4 9.57 -20.99 6.12
N LEU A 5 10.18 -20.12 5.31
CA LEU A 5 10.10 -18.66 5.44
C LEU A 5 9.05 -18.03 4.53
N MET A 6 8.52 -18.80 3.57
CA MET A 6 7.40 -18.37 2.75
C MET A 6 6.10 -18.41 3.55
N LEU A 7 5.27 -17.39 3.37
CA LEU A 7 3.91 -17.44 3.90
C LEU A 7 3.13 -18.50 3.14
N SER A 8 2.46 -19.39 3.87
CA SER A 8 1.57 -20.36 3.23
C SER A 8 0.42 -19.63 2.51
N PRO A 9 -0.13 -20.21 1.43
CA PRO A 9 -1.22 -19.58 0.68
C PRO A 9 -2.41 -19.17 1.55
N ASP A 10 -2.79 -20.02 2.51
CA ASP A 10 -3.88 -19.76 3.44
C ASP A 10 -3.58 -18.56 4.34
N VAL A 11 -2.37 -18.49 4.90
CA VAL A 11 -1.95 -17.36 5.74
C VAL A 11 -1.91 -16.07 4.93
N SER A 12 -1.39 -16.12 3.70
CA SER A 12 -1.38 -14.96 2.80
C SER A 12 -2.81 -14.48 2.48
N PHE A 13 -3.74 -15.40 2.27
CA PHE A 13 -5.15 -15.08 2.04
C PHE A 13 -5.78 -14.38 3.26
N TYR A 14 -5.58 -14.92 4.47
CA TYR A 14 -6.11 -14.31 5.69
C TYR A 14 -5.47 -12.96 6.01
N ILE A 15 -4.18 -12.79 5.74
CA ILE A 15 -3.52 -11.48 5.87
C ILE A 15 -4.14 -10.47 4.90
N GLY A 16 -4.34 -10.85 3.63
CA GLY A 16 -4.99 -9.99 2.64
C GLY A 16 -6.41 -9.58 3.07
N ALA A 17 -7.21 -10.52 3.55
CA ALA A 17 -8.54 -10.24 4.08
C ALA A 17 -8.51 -9.30 5.30
N LEU A 18 -7.51 -9.46 6.17
CA LEU A 18 -7.32 -8.61 7.34
C LEU A 18 -6.88 -7.19 6.96
N VAL A 19 -6.06 -7.03 5.92
CA VAL A 19 -5.69 -5.72 5.36
C VAL A 19 -6.91 -5.02 4.74
N GLN A 20 -7.72 -5.74 3.95
CA GLN A 20 -8.96 -5.21 3.37
C GLN A 20 -9.92 -4.74 4.49
N TRP A 21 -10.10 -5.57 5.52
CA TRP A 21 -10.87 -5.20 6.71
C TRP A 21 -10.26 -3.98 7.42
N GLY A 22 -8.93 -3.92 7.53
CA GLY A 22 -8.20 -2.81 8.14
C GLY A 22 -8.47 -1.47 7.44
N PHE A 23 -8.45 -1.43 6.10
CA PHE A 23 -8.79 -0.22 5.34
C PHE A 23 -10.27 0.16 5.50
N LEU A 24 -11.18 -0.80 5.45
CA LEU A 24 -12.60 -0.56 5.73
C LEU A 24 -12.80 0.06 7.12
N MET A 25 -12.12 -0.47 8.14
CA MET A 25 -12.18 0.08 9.50
C MET A 25 -11.54 1.46 9.60
N ALA A 26 -10.44 1.71 8.89
CA ALA A 26 -9.82 3.03 8.81
C ALA A 26 -10.78 4.07 8.20
N PHE A 27 -11.56 3.66 7.18
CA PHE A 27 -12.61 4.49 6.60
C PHE A 27 -13.75 4.76 7.57
N LEU A 28 -14.34 3.72 8.18
CA LEU A 28 -15.44 3.89 9.14
C LEU A 28 -15.02 4.75 10.34
N TYR A 29 -13.83 4.51 10.89
CA TYR A 29 -13.27 5.31 11.97
C TYR A 29 -13.09 6.77 11.56
N SER A 30 -12.51 7.02 10.38
CA SER A 30 -12.33 8.38 9.85
C SER A 30 -13.68 9.06 9.62
N PHE A 31 -14.65 8.35 9.07
CA PHE A 31 -15.99 8.85 8.78
C PHE A 31 -16.70 9.29 10.06
N VAL A 32 -16.80 8.39 11.05
CA VAL A 32 -17.45 8.68 12.34
C VAL A 32 -16.72 9.79 13.09
N SER A 33 -15.39 9.73 13.17
CA SER A 33 -14.59 10.73 13.91
C SER A 33 -14.61 12.12 13.28
N SER A 34 -15.00 12.23 12.01
CA SER A 34 -15.13 13.48 11.26
C SER A 34 -16.56 14.03 11.27
N ILE A 35 -17.56 13.33 11.81
CA ILE A 35 -18.93 13.87 11.93
C ILE A 35 -18.88 15.22 12.66
N ASN A 36 -19.54 16.23 12.08
CA ASN A 36 -19.54 17.63 12.53
C ASN A 36 -18.16 18.31 12.65
N LYS A 37 -17.12 17.77 12.02
CA LYS A 37 -15.80 18.42 11.91
C LYS A 37 -15.54 18.85 10.46
N PRO A 38 -14.87 19.99 10.25
CA PRO A 38 -14.52 20.46 8.91
C PRO A 38 -13.41 19.61 8.25
N ASP A 39 -12.57 18.93 9.04
CA ASP A 39 -11.50 18.07 8.51
C ASP A 39 -12.05 16.73 8.03
N LYS A 40 -12.06 16.57 6.70
CA LYS A 40 -12.51 15.37 5.97
C LYS A 40 -11.37 14.64 5.26
N LYS A 41 -10.13 15.10 5.40
CA LYS A 41 -9.00 14.63 4.57
C LYS A 41 -8.74 13.13 4.73
N GLY A 42 -8.73 12.66 5.98
CA GLY A 42 -8.57 11.25 6.31
C GLY A 42 -9.71 10.37 5.78
N VAL A 43 -10.94 10.89 5.73
CA VAL A 43 -12.11 10.19 5.19
C VAL A 43 -11.93 9.91 3.70
N TRP A 44 -11.56 10.93 2.94
CA TRP A 44 -11.37 10.79 1.49
C TRP A 44 -10.23 9.83 1.14
N LEU A 45 -9.10 9.94 1.83
CA LEU A 45 -7.96 9.04 1.60
C LEU A 45 -8.30 7.59 1.97
N SER A 46 -8.94 7.36 3.12
CA SER A 46 -9.33 6.00 3.53
C SER A 46 -10.43 5.42 2.65
N LEU A 47 -11.33 6.25 2.12
CA LEU A 47 -12.35 5.82 1.15
C LEU A 47 -11.71 5.32 -0.14
N VAL A 48 -10.75 6.06 -0.70
CA VAL A 48 -10.02 5.63 -1.92
C VAL A 48 -9.32 4.29 -1.68
N MET A 49 -8.61 4.15 -0.55
CA MET A 49 -7.95 2.89 -0.19
C MET A 49 -8.96 1.74 -0.02
N THR A 50 -10.07 1.97 0.67
CA THR A 50 -11.11 0.96 0.88
C THR A 50 -11.72 0.50 -0.45
N VAL A 51 -12.06 1.43 -1.35
CA VAL A 51 -12.61 1.08 -2.67
C VAL A 51 -11.60 0.29 -3.48
N SER A 52 -10.32 0.70 -3.48
CA SER A 52 -9.25 -0.01 -4.19
C SER A 52 -9.01 -1.42 -3.65
N TYR A 53 -9.02 -1.63 -2.33
CA TYR A 53 -8.75 -2.94 -1.76
C TYR A 53 -9.98 -3.85 -1.86
N LEU A 54 -11.20 -3.31 -1.75
CA LEU A 54 -12.42 -4.09 -1.97
C LEU A 54 -12.66 -4.43 -3.43
N SER A 55 -12.16 -3.65 -4.40
CA SER A 55 -12.33 -4.00 -5.82
C SER A 55 -11.68 -5.35 -6.17
N SER A 56 -10.63 -5.75 -5.43
CA SER A 56 -10.00 -7.07 -5.59
C SER A 56 -10.94 -8.24 -5.29
N LEU A 57 -12.02 -8.05 -4.51
CA LEU A 57 -13.01 -9.10 -4.22
C LEU A 57 -13.87 -9.46 -5.44
N PHE A 58 -13.96 -8.58 -6.43
CA PHE A 58 -14.75 -8.78 -7.64
C PHE A 58 -13.95 -9.37 -8.79
N ILE A 59 -12.69 -9.74 -8.55
CA ILE A 59 -11.77 -10.24 -9.56
C ILE A 59 -11.41 -11.67 -9.21
N ASP A 60 -11.46 -12.55 -10.21
CA ASP A 60 -11.20 -13.96 -10.00
C ASP A 60 -9.71 -14.22 -9.70
N ILE A 61 -9.46 -14.67 -8.46
CA ILE A 61 -8.13 -14.97 -7.92
C ILE A 61 -7.40 -16.00 -8.77
N GLN A 62 -8.11 -16.89 -9.48
CA GLN A 62 -7.48 -17.91 -10.33
C GLN A 62 -6.88 -17.37 -11.63
N THR A 63 -7.24 -16.14 -12.01
CA THR A 63 -6.79 -15.52 -13.28
C THR A 63 -5.88 -14.31 -13.09
N ILE A 64 -5.75 -13.83 -11.85
CA ILE A 64 -4.96 -12.65 -11.52
C ILE A 64 -3.46 -12.94 -11.67
N ARG A 65 -2.80 -12.05 -12.42
CA ARG A 65 -1.34 -12.02 -12.57
C ARG A 65 -0.75 -10.94 -11.66
N TYR A 66 0.54 -11.06 -11.31
CA TYR A 66 1.28 -10.01 -10.60
C TYR A 66 1.20 -8.63 -11.30
N LEU A 67 1.08 -8.63 -12.62
CA LEU A 67 0.91 -7.43 -13.43
C LEU A 67 -0.44 -6.73 -13.16
N ASP A 68 -1.50 -7.48 -12.87
CA ASP A 68 -2.81 -6.90 -12.56
C ASP A 68 -2.75 -6.13 -11.24
N PHE A 69 -2.08 -6.68 -10.21
CA PHE A 69 -1.81 -5.97 -8.95
C PHE A 69 -1.01 -4.67 -9.17
N PHE A 70 -0.01 -4.69 -10.06
CA PHE A 70 0.70 -3.47 -10.45
C PHE A 70 -0.24 -2.41 -11.04
N TYR A 71 -1.15 -2.80 -11.94
CA TYR A 71 -2.11 -1.85 -12.50
C TYR A 71 -3.10 -1.31 -11.47
N PHE A 72 -3.53 -2.13 -10.51
CA PHE A 72 -4.36 -1.66 -9.40
C PHE A 72 -3.63 -0.63 -8.55
N ASP A 73 -2.39 -0.90 -8.16
CA ASP A 73 -1.59 0.05 -7.39
C ASP A 73 -1.39 1.36 -8.15
N MET A 74 -1.11 1.29 -9.45
CA MET A 74 -0.96 2.49 -10.30
C MET A 74 -2.25 3.31 -10.40
N ALA A 75 -3.40 2.64 -10.56
CA ALA A 75 -4.70 3.31 -10.58
C ALA A 75 -5.00 3.99 -9.24
N THR A 76 -4.66 3.35 -8.13
CA THR A 76 -4.87 3.89 -6.78
C THR A 76 -3.92 5.04 -6.47
N ILE A 77 -2.65 4.94 -6.85
CA ILE A 77 -1.69 6.05 -6.77
C ILE A 77 -2.21 7.25 -7.56
N PHE A 78 -2.69 7.03 -8.79
CA PHE A 78 -3.25 8.10 -9.61
C PHE A 78 -4.44 8.78 -8.92
N ALA A 79 -5.40 8.00 -8.41
CA ALA A 79 -6.55 8.52 -7.67
C ALA A 79 -6.12 9.32 -6.42
N LEU A 80 -5.15 8.83 -5.66
CA LEU A 80 -4.62 9.51 -4.49
C LEU A 80 -3.91 10.82 -4.84
N VAL A 81 -3.13 10.84 -5.92
CA VAL A 81 -2.44 12.06 -6.38
C VAL A 81 -3.46 13.12 -6.77
N VAL A 82 -4.45 12.77 -7.60
CA VAL A 82 -5.53 13.68 -8.00
C VAL A 82 -6.28 14.22 -6.79
N LEU A 83 -6.65 13.34 -5.85
CA LEU A 83 -7.33 13.74 -4.63
C LEU A 83 -6.46 14.69 -3.79
N ASN A 84 -5.17 14.40 -3.66
CA ASN A 84 -4.27 15.19 -2.83
C ASN A 84 -3.99 16.60 -3.37
N LEU A 85 -4.20 16.85 -4.67
CA LEU A 85 -4.18 18.21 -5.22
C LEU A 85 -5.25 19.11 -4.57
N ILE A 86 -6.37 18.53 -4.13
CA ILE A 86 -7.50 19.22 -3.53
C ILE A 86 -7.35 19.27 -2.01
N ILE A 87 -7.16 18.10 -1.36
CA ILE A 87 -7.21 18.00 0.12
C ILE A 87 -5.91 18.44 0.81
N LYS A 88 -4.76 18.35 0.12
CA LYS A 88 -3.43 18.71 0.62
C LYS A 88 -3.14 18.10 2.00
N GLU A 89 -3.25 16.78 2.10
CA GLU A 89 -2.85 16.03 3.28
C GLU A 89 -1.42 15.53 3.10
N ARG A 90 -0.57 15.66 4.11
CA ARG A 90 0.88 15.39 3.95
C ARG A 90 1.29 14.06 4.56
N LEU A 91 0.79 13.74 5.75
CA LEU A 91 1.28 12.59 6.51
C LEU A 91 0.73 11.28 5.93
N ILE A 92 -0.60 11.14 5.97
CA ILE A 92 -1.28 9.92 5.50
C ILE A 92 -0.94 9.69 4.02
N PHE A 93 -1.05 10.73 3.19
CA PHE A 93 -0.71 10.64 1.77
C PHE A 93 0.72 10.16 1.52
N ALA A 94 1.72 10.60 2.30
CA ALA A 94 3.09 10.16 2.10
C ALA A 94 3.28 8.66 2.40
N TYR A 95 2.59 8.12 3.41
CA TYR A 95 2.63 6.69 3.71
C TYR A 95 1.94 5.87 2.62
N LEU A 96 0.75 6.31 2.18
CA LEU A 96 0.02 5.61 1.10
C LEU A 96 0.81 5.62 -0.21
N LEU A 97 1.35 6.78 -0.59
CA LEU A 97 2.11 6.90 -1.83
C LEU A 97 3.40 6.07 -1.79
N ALA A 98 4.17 6.19 -0.70
CA ALA A 98 5.40 5.42 -0.55
C ALA A 98 5.10 3.92 -0.54
N GLY A 99 4.05 3.53 0.18
CA GLY A 99 3.67 2.14 0.27
C GLY A 99 3.22 1.56 -1.06
N LEU A 100 2.22 2.13 -1.71
CA LEU A 100 1.77 1.65 -3.01
C LEU A 100 2.90 1.67 -4.05
N SER A 101 3.82 2.63 -4.00
CA SER A 101 4.96 2.66 -4.92
C SER A 101 5.91 1.49 -4.69
N VAL A 102 6.20 1.14 -3.44
CA VAL A 102 7.03 -0.04 -3.11
C VAL A 102 6.32 -1.31 -3.54
N ASN A 103 5.03 -1.46 -3.23
CA ASN A 103 4.24 -2.63 -3.66
C ASN A 103 4.24 -2.78 -5.19
N ALA A 104 3.95 -1.71 -5.93
CA ALA A 104 3.94 -1.70 -7.39
C ALA A 104 5.29 -2.15 -7.98
N ILE A 105 6.41 -1.62 -7.47
CA ILE A 105 7.75 -2.02 -7.94
C ILE A 105 7.99 -3.51 -7.69
N LEU A 106 7.58 -4.03 -6.53
CA LEU A 106 7.75 -5.44 -6.20
C LEU A 106 6.85 -6.34 -7.06
N PHE A 107 5.60 -5.96 -7.30
CA PHE A 107 4.70 -6.69 -8.20
C PHE A 107 5.24 -6.74 -9.63
N LEU A 108 5.78 -5.63 -10.12
CA LEU A 108 6.45 -5.60 -11.43
C LEU A 108 7.68 -6.50 -11.43
N GLY A 109 8.50 -6.47 -10.37
CA GLY A 109 9.65 -7.35 -10.21
C GLY A 109 9.25 -8.84 -10.22
N MET A 110 8.18 -9.20 -9.50
CA MET A 110 7.64 -10.56 -9.49
C MET A 110 7.11 -10.98 -10.86
N HIS A 111 6.48 -10.06 -11.59
CA HIS A 111 6.06 -10.33 -12.96
C HIS A 111 7.25 -10.60 -13.89
N LEU A 112 8.31 -9.80 -13.81
CA LEU A 112 9.53 -10.03 -14.58
C LEU A 112 10.17 -11.37 -14.22
N ASP A 113 10.31 -11.67 -12.93
CA ASP A 113 10.93 -12.91 -12.43
C ASP A 113 10.17 -14.16 -12.89
N THR A 114 8.85 -14.19 -12.70
CA THR A 114 8.03 -15.37 -12.97
C THR A 114 7.66 -15.54 -14.45
N VAL A 115 7.40 -14.45 -15.18
CA VAL A 115 6.89 -14.51 -16.56
C VAL A 115 8.00 -14.31 -17.60
N VAL A 116 8.96 -13.43 -17.35
CA VAL A 116 10.04 -13.13 -18.33
C VAL A 116 11.22 -14.07 -18.13
N TYR A 117 11.66 -14.25 -16.88
CA TYR A 117 12.80 -15.10 -16.54
C TYR A 117 12.41 -16.57 -16.25
N ASN A 118 11.11 -16.88 -16.22
CA ASN A 118 10.56 -18.23 -15.95
C ASN A 118 11.09 -18.85 -14.66
N ASN A 119 11.32 -18.03 -13.64
CA ASN A 119 11.77 -18.48 -12.34
C ASN A 119 10.56 -18.75 -11.44
N TYR A 120 10.18 -20.03 -11.33
CA TYR A 120 9.01 -20.46 -10.56
C TYR A 120 9.34 -20.92 -9.14
N GLU A 121 10.63 -21.15 -8.86
CA GLU A 121 11.08 -21.62 -7.56
C GLU A 121 11.24 -20.45 -6.57
N PRO A 122 10.72 -20.58 -5.34
CA PRO A 122 10.92 -19.58 -4.31
C PRO A 122 12.40 -19.31 -4.03
N TRP A 123 12.78 -18.05 -4.15
CA TRP A 123 14.12 -17.59 -3.77
C TRP A 123 14.01 -16.31 -2.94
N LEU A 124 15.16 -15.73 -2.58
CA LEU A 124 15.23 -14.60 -1.65
C LEU A 124 14.28 -13.46 -2.03
N PHE A 125 14.16 -13.14 -3.32
CA PHE A 125 13.28 -12.08 -3.79
C PHE A 125 11.80 -12.38 -3.50
N THR A 126 11.35 -13.61 -3.74
CA THR A 126 9.96 -14.05 -3.45
C THR A 126 9.64 -13.93 -1.96
N ILE A 127 10.60 -14.27 -1.09
CA ILE A 127 10.45 -14.12 0.38
C ILE A 127 10.37 -12.64 0.75
N VAL A 128 11.30 -11.82 0.26
CA VAL A 128 11.32 -10.36 0.54
C VAL A 128 10.03 -9.71 0.05
N TYR A 129 9.58 -10.03 -1.16
CA TYR A 129 8.32 -9.56 -1.72
C TYR A 129 7.14 -9.90 -0.80
N SER A 130 6.99 -11.18 -0.43
CA SER A 130 5.86 -11.66 0.36
C SER A 130 5.77 -10.94 1.72
N TRP A 131 6.90 -10.78 2.42
CA TRP A 131 6.90 -10.09 3.71
C TRP A 131 6.76 -8.57 3.58
N LEU A 132 7.42 -7.96 2.61
CA LEU A 132 7.49 -6.50 2.49
C LEU A 132 6.16 -5.90 2.03
N VAL A 133 5.45 -6.53 1.11
CA VAL A 133 4.10 -6.09 0.68
C VAL A 133 3.14 -6.10 1.86
N ASN A 134 3.09 -7.21 2.60
CA ASN A 134 2.23 -7.33 3.78
C ASN A 134 2.58 -6.30 4.86
N PHE A 135 3.87 -6.15 5.19
CA PHE A 135 4.32 -5.14 6.16
C PHE A 135 3.88 -3.73 5.77
N ASN A 136 4.02 -3.41 4.49
CA ASN A 136 3.70 -2.10 3.97
C ASN A 136 2.19 -1.82 3.95
N ASP A 137 1.37 -2.82 3.63
CA ASP A 137 -0.08 -2.74 3.75
C ASP A 137 -0.51 -2.46 5.19
N PHE A 138 0.08 -3.16 6.16
CA PHE A 138 -0.15 -2.89 7.58
C PHE A 138 0.28 -1.47 7.98
N ALA A 139 1.42 -0.99 7.49
CA ALA A 139 1.87 0.37 7.76
C ALA A 139 0.91 1.43 7.19
N MET A 140 0.37 1.20 6.00
CA MET A 140 -0.63 2.05 5.36
C MET A 140 -1.96 2.06 6.13
N VAL A 141 -2.41 0.93 6.68
CA VAL A 141 -3.58 0.89 7.57
C VAL A 141 -3.28 1.62 8.88
N ALA A 142 -2.13 1.34 9.50
CA ALA A 142 -1.76 1.88 10.80
C ALA A 142 -1.67 3.42 10.82
N VAL A 143 -1.23 4.05 9.72
CA VAL A 143 -1.09 5.52 9.65
C VAL A 143 -2.43 6.25 9.87
N PHE A 144 -3.56 5.65 9.50
CA PHE A 144 -4.89 6.24 9.69
C PHE A 144 -5.29 6.33 11.16
N PHE A 145 -4.86 5.37 11.98
CA PHE A 145 -5.15 5.31 13.41
C PHE A 145 -4.13 6.08 14.23
N ILE A 146 -2.84 5.88 13.94
CA ILE A 146 -1.74 6.47 14.71
C ILE A 146 -1.65 7.98 14.45
N LYS A 147 -1.89 8.43 13.21
CA LYS A 147 -1.78 9.83 12.77
C LYS A 147 -0.44 10.50 13.14
N LYS A 148 0.63 9.71 13.28
CA LYS A 148 2.00 10.18 13.53
C LYS A 148 2.94 9.58 12.52
N ASP A 149 4.06 10.27 12.29
CA ASP A 149 5.14 9.79 11.44
C ASP A 149 5.99 8.74 12.18
N PHE A 150 5.46 7.53 12.36
CA PHE A 150 6.10 6.46 13.15
C PHE A 150 7.30 5.83 12.44
N LEU A 151 7.29 5.74 11.10
CA LEU A 151 8.44 5.33 10.28
C LEU A 151 9.39 6.50 9.94
N GLY A 152 9.00 7.74 10.24
CA GLY A 152 9.84 8.91 9.92
C GLY A 152 9.92 9.24 8.42
N LEU A 153 8.98 8.77 7.58
CA LEU A 153 8.99 8.99 6.13
C LEU A 153 8.90 10.47 5.76
N VAL A 154 8.09 11.26 6.49
CA VAL A 154 7.96 12.69 6.20
C VAL A 154 9.22 13.43 6.61
N LYS A 155 9.83 13.05 7.74
CA LYS A 155 11.14 13.57 8.16
C LYS A 155 12.22 13.23 7.13
N ALA A 156 12.31 11.98 6.69
CA ALA A 156 13.26 11.54 5.67
C ALA A 156 13.11 12.33 4.37
N LYS A 157 11.89 12.47 3.84
CA LYS A 157 11.61 13.26 2.62
C LYS A 157 12.08 14.70 2.78
N SER A 158 11.77 15.34 3.91
CA SER A 158 12.19 16.74 4.16
C SER A 158 13.71 16.89 4.29
N TYR A 159 14.39 15.92 4.88
CA TYR A 159 15.84 15.92 5.01
C TYR A 159 16.53 15.77 3.65
N ILE A 160 16.06 14.82 2.84
CA ILE A 160 16.56 14.60 1.47
C ILE A 160 16.35 15.87 0.63
N TYR A 161 15.14 16.44 0.66
CA TYR A 161 14.85 17.68 -0.07
C TYR A 161 15.77 18.83 0.33
N LYS A 162 15.98 19.04 1.64
CA LYS A 162 16.86 20.09 2.16
C LYS A 162 18.33 19.86 1.79
N LYS A 163 18.76 18.61 1.68
CA LYS A 163 20.13 18.26 1.26
C LYS A 163 20.30 18.49 -0.24
N LEU A 164 19.32 18.09 -1.05
CA LEU A 164 19.32 18.29 -2.50
C LEU A 164 19.28 19.79 -2.86
N SER A 165 18.47 20.58 -2.16
CA SER A 165 18.35 22.03 -2.37
C SER A 165 19.57 22.82 -1.88
N ARG A 166 20.52 22.18 -1.19
CA ARG A 166 21.79 22.78 -0.76
C ARG A 166 22.96 22.38 -1.67
N SER A 167 22.77 21.41 -2.56
CA SER A 167 23.79 20.98 -3.53
C SER A 167 23.58 21.59 -4.92
N VAL A 168 22.64 22.52 -5.06
CA VAL A 168 22.38 23.37 -6.24
C VAL A 168 22.63 24.81 -5.80
#